data_AF-J9DT33-F1
#
_entry.id   AF-J9DT33-F1
#
_cell.length_a   1.000
_cell.length_b   1.000
_cell.length_c   1.000
_cell.angle_alpha   90.00
_cell.angle_beta   90.00
_cell.angle_gamma   90.00
#
_symmetry.space_group_name_H-M   'P 1'
#
loop_
_entity.id
_entity.type
_entity.pdbx_description
1 polymer ?
#
loop_
_entity_poly.entity_id
_entity_poly.type
_entity_poly.pdbx_seq_one_letter_code
_entity_poly.pdbx_strand_id
1 'polypeptide(L)'
;VHAISQINDKDIIAKGNLRYLPRAVWNILRNPTFVTTIVLGIFESIVINGFAAFMPKILEAVLSTTPTKASYLSSIVIFAAAAGVMLGGALIRQFNLQVSGMLKLIFVCHLIALILTPCFLIQCPARDFIGINLSYNNHKWDPVCHKGTGYTFYSACYAGCTDWVRNSSGIYWDNCVCFDELVSYALEVQYKDNHLHE
;
A
#
# COMPACT_ATOMS: atom_id res chain seq x y z
N VAL A 1 -32.22 13.68 14.90
CA VAL A 1 -31.30 14.37 15.84
C VAL A 1 -32.03 15.33 16.78
N HIS A 2 -33.25 15.77 16.45
CA HIS A 2 -34.02 16.76 17.24
C HIS A 2 -34.65 16.27 18.57
N ALA A 3 -34.45 15.01 18.99
CA ALA A 3 -35.13 14.44 20.16
C ALA A 3 -34.26 14.33 21.43
N ILE A 4 -32.96 14.64 21.35
CA ILE A 4 -32.03 14.52 22.49
C ILE A 4 -31.65 15.91 23.06
N SER A 5 -32.02 17.02 22.41
CA SER A 5 -31.66 18.37 22.88
C SER A 5 -32.52 18.91 24.04
N GLN A 6 -33.46 18.13 24.56
CA GLN A 6 -34.32 18.52 25.69
C GLN A 6 -33.90 17.89 27.02
N ILE A 7 -32.84 17.07 27.03
CA ILE A 7 -32.29 16.53 28.27
C ILE A 7 -31.21 17.52 28.71
N ASN A 8 -31.58 18.38 29.65
CA ASN A 8 -30.75 19.39 30.29
C ASN A 8 -29.40 18.77 30.72
N ASP A 9 -28.29 19.21 30.11
CA ASP A 9 -26.93 18.67 30.31
C ASP A 9 -26.51 18.62 31.80
N LYS A 10 -27.11 19.48 32.63
CA LYS A 10 -26.87 19.54 34.08
C LYS A 10 -27.43 18.34 34.85
N ASP A 11 -28.47 17.69 34.36
CA ASP A 11 -29.11 16.54 35.04
C ASP A 11 -28.44 15.20 34.74
N ILE A 12 -27.76 15.08 33.59
CA ILE A 12 -27.01 13.88 33.18
C ILE A 12 -25.70 13.74 33.96
N ILE A 13 -25.00 14.86 34.21
CA ILE A 13 -23.71 14.87 34.90
C ILE A 13 -23.88 14.69 36.42
N ALA A 14 -25.00 15.16 37.00
CA ALA A 14 -25.25 15.10 38.44
C ALA A 14 -25.75 13.73 38.96
N LYS A 15 -26.29 12.87 38.09
CA LYS A 15 -26.75 11.52 38.47
C LYS A 15 -26.06 10.49 37.60
N GLY A 16 -24.91 10.00 38.08
CA GLY A 16 -24.22 8.82 37.57
C GLY A 16 -25.06 7.54 37.70
N ASN A 17 -26.13 7.42 36.93
CA ASN A 17 -26.92 6.21 36.80
C ASN A 17 -26.57 5.54 35.46
N LEU A 18 -25.56 4.69 35.49
CA LEU A 18 -25.08 3.88 34.35
C LEU A 18 -26.21 3.06 33.68
N ARG A 19 -27.32 2.84 34.38
CA ARG A 19 -28.54 2.19 33.85
C ARG A 19 -29.25 2.94 32.73
N TYR A 20 -29.03 4.24 32.56
CA TYR A 20 -29.63 5.00 31.43
C TYR A 20 -28.81 4.88 30.14
N LEU A 21 -27.53 4.52 30.25
CA LEU A 21 -26.62 4.36 29.13
C LEU A 21 -27.05 3.26 28.14
N PRO A 22 -27.36 2.01 28.56
CA PRO A 22 -27.78 0.97 27.61
C PRO A 22 -29.08 1.33 26.87
N ARG A 23 -29.99 2.06 27.52
CA ARG A 23 -31.24 2.49 26.90
C ARG A 23 -31.02 3.62 25.88
N ALA A 24 -30.08 4.53 26.15
CA ALA A 24 -29.66 5.55 25.20
C ALA A 24 -28.93 4.94 23.99
N VAL A 25 -27.99 4.03 24.22
CA VAL A 25 -27.27 3.29 23.17
C VAL A 25 -28.24 2.55 22.27
N TRP A 26 -29.23 1.85 22.85
CA TRP A 26 -30.25 1.15 22.07
C TRP A 26 -31.10 2.09 21.20
N ASN A 27 -31.45 3.27 21.72
CA ASN A 27 -32.19 4.28 20.95
C ASN A 27 -31.36 4.83 19.77
N ILE A 28 -30.05 4.98 19.92
CA ILE A 28 -29.15 5.44 18.87
C ILE A 28 -28.95 4.32 17.82
N LEU A 29 -28.77 3.08 18.25
CA LEU A 29 -28.65 1.91 17.38
C LEU A 29 -29.94 1.60 16.59
N ARG A 30 -31.10 2.07 17.04
CA ARG A 30 -32.35 1.99 16.27
C ARG A 30 -32.41 3.01 15.13
N ASN A 31 -31.52 3.99 15.08
CA ASN A 31 -31.47 4.97 14.01
C ASN A 31 -30.76 4.40 12.77
N PRO A 32 -31.46 4.23 11.63
CA PRO A 32 -30.90 3.56 10.45
C PRO A 32 -29.71 4.32 9.86
N THR A 33 -29.69 5.64 9.89
CA THR A 33 -28.56 6.44 9.38
C THR A 33 -27.29 6.19 10.19
N PHE A 34 -27.42 6.14 11.52
CA PHE A 34 -26.29 5.88 12.40
C PHE A 34 -25.71 4.48 12.18
N VAL A 35 -26.58 3.47 12.07
CA VAL A 35 -26.15 2.09 11.80
C VAL A 35 -25.43 1.99 10.47
N THR A 36 -25.96 2.59 9.39
CA THR A 36 -25.31 2.57 8.08
C THR A 36 -23.93 3.21 8.12
N THR A 37 -23.75 4.34 8.82
CA THR A 37 -22.44 4.99 8.97
C THR A 37 -21.44 4.11 9.74
N ILE A 38 -21.88 3.43 10.81
CA ILE A 38 -21.01 2.50 11.54
C ILE A 38 -20.57 1.34 10.64
N VAL A 39 -21.52 0.69 9.95
CA VAL A 39 -21.21 -0.43 9.07
C VAL A 39 -20.22 -0.01 7.99
N LEU A 40 -20.44 1.15 7.35
CA LEU A 40 -19.52 1.72 6.37
C LEU A 40 -18.11 1.92 6.95
N GLY A 41 -18.02 2.54 8.13
CA GLY A 41 -16.73 2.79 8.79
C GLY A 41 -15.97 1.52 9.17
N ILE A 42 -16.68 0.43 9.49
CA ILE A 42 -16.06 -0.88 9.74
C ILE A 42 -15.41 -1.40 8.46
N PHE A 43 -16.14 -1.41 7.33
CA PHE A 43 -15.60 -1.85 6.05
C PHE A 43 -14.41 -1.00 5.60
N GLU A 44 -14.51 0.33 5.74
CA GLU A 44 -13.41 1.25 5.42
C GLU A 44 -12.17 0.96 6.29
N SER A 45 -12.35 0.72 7.59
CA SER A 45 -11.25 0.40 8.51
C SER A 45 -10.54 -0.90 8.15
N ILE A 46 -11.29 -1.93 7.75
CA ILE A 46 -10.71 -3.21 7.30
C ILE A 46 -9.82 -2.98 6.07
N VAL A 47 -10.32 -2.21 5.11
CA VAL A 47 -9.60 -1.89 3.87
C VAL A 47 -8.33 -1.09 4.16
N ILE A 48 -8.42 -0.04 4.97
CA ILE A 48 -7.26 0.80 5.33
C ILE A 48 -6.19 -0.03 6.04
N ASN A 49 -6.58 -0.86 7.00
CA ASN A 49 -5.63 -1.70 7.73
C ASN A 49 -4.95 -2.73 6.81
N GLY A 50 -5.70 -3.33 5.89
CA GLY A 50 -5.15 -4.25 4.90
C GLY A 50 -4.15 -3.57 3.95
N PHE A 51 -4.51 -2.42 3.41
CA PHE A 51 -3.60 -1.65 2.56
C PHE A 51 -2.37 -1.18 3.33
N ALA A 52 -2.52 -0.63 4.53
CA ALA A 52 -1.38 -0.16 5.32
C ALA A 52 -0.33 -1.25 5.57
N ALA A 53 -0.77 -2.49 5.85
CA ALA A 53 0.14 -3.60 6.13
C ALA A 53 0.81 -4.18 4.87
N PHE A 54 0.08 -4.31 3.76
CA PHE A 54 0.54 -5.09 2.60
C PHE A 54 0.94 -4.24 1.38
N MET A 55 0.60 -2.94 1.36
CA MET A 55 0.83 -2.07 0.20
C MET A 55 2.30 -2.06 -0.28
N PRO A 56 3.32 -1.89 0.58
CA PRO A 56 4.71 -1.82 0.11
C PRO A 56 5.13 -3.11 -0.61
N LYS A 57 4.73 -4.27 -0.08
CA LYS A 57 5.08 -5.59 -0.66
C LYS A 57 4.32 -5.86 -1.95
N ILE A 58 3.06 -5.43 -2.03
CA ILE A 58 2.27 -5.51 -3.26
C ILE A 58 2.91 -4.63 -4.33
N LEU A 59 3.30 -3.39 -4.01
CA LEU A 59 3.97 -2.49 -4.96
C LEU A 59 5.33 -3.05 -5.42
N GLU A 60 6.10 -3.64 -4.52
CA GLU A 60 7.35 -4.32 -4.87
C GLU A 60 7.10 -5.48 -5.86
N ALA A 61 6.10 -6.33 -5.59
CA ALA A 61 5.75 -7.46 -6.44
C ALA A 61 5.19 -7.03 -7.81
N VAL A 62 4.33 -6.01 -7.84
CA VAL A 62 3.68 -5.52 -9.06
C VAL A 62 4.62 -4.69 -9.93
N LEU A 63 5.46 -3.84 -9.35
CA LEU A 63 6.37 -2.95 -10.09
C LEU A 63 7.77 -3.54 -10.28
N SER A 64 8.09 -4.66 -9.60
CA SER A 64 9.44 -5.25 -9.58
C SER A 64 10.53 -4.23 -9.21
N THR A 65 10.19 -3.28 -8.34
CA THR A 65 11.10 -2.21 -7.89
C THR A 65 11.77 -2.58 -6.57
N THR A 66 12.84 -1.88 -6.20
CA THR A 66 13.47 -2.03 -4.88
C THR A 66 12.50 -1.67 -3.74
N PRO A 67 12.63 -2.29 -2.56
CA PRO A 67 11.73 -2.07 -1.42
C PRO A 67 11.69 -0.60 -0.97
N THR A 68 12.80 0.12 -1.07
CA THR A 68 12.88 1.55 -0.73
C THR A 68 12.00 2.42 -1.63
N LYS A 69 11.98 2.14 -2.96
CA LYS A 69 11.15 2.90 -3.91
C LYS A 69 9.67 2.57 -3.74
N ALA A 70 9.34 1.30 -3.51
CA ALA A 70 7.97 0.86 -3.24
C ALA A 70 7.42 1.47 -1.93
N SER A 71 8.23 1.48 -0.87
CA SER A 71 7.86 2.09 0.41
C SER A 71 7.60 3.60 0.30
N TYR A 72 8.43 4.32 -0.47
CA TYR A 72 8.21 5.74 -0.70
C TYR A 72 6.88 6.02 -1.41
N LEU A 73 6.55 5.24 -2.45
CA LEU A 73 5.28 5.34 -3.17
C LEU A 73 4.08 5.04 -2.25
N SER A 74 4.17 4.00 -1.41
CA SER A 74 3.09 3.71 -0.44
C SER A 74 2.85 4.85 0.54
N SER A 75 3.92 5.53 0.99
CA SER A 75 3.80 6.66 1.91
C SER A 75 3.02 7.82 1.29
N ILE A 76 3.28 8.15 0.01
CA ILE A 76 2.55 9.21 -0.70
C ILE A 76 1.05 8.93 -0.72
N VAL A 77 0.65 7.68 -0.97
CA VAL A 77 -0.77 7.28 -1.01
C VAL A 77 -1.43 7.48 0.36
N ILE A 78 -0.75 7.11 1.44
CA ILE A 78 -1.27 7.28 2.81
C ILE A 78 -1.44 8.77 3.15
N PHE A 79 -0.46 9.61 2.81
CA PHE A 79 -0.58 11.07 3.00
C PHE A 79 -1.71 11.68 2.18
N ALA A 80 -1.90 11.24 0.93
CA ALA A 80 -3.01 11.67 0.10
C ALA A 80 -4.37 11.28 0.70
N ALA A 81 -4.48 10.06 1.26
CA ALA A 81 -5.69 9.63 1.96
C ALA A 81 -5.98 10.49 3.19
N ALA A 82 -4.97 10.80 4.02
CA ALA A 82 -5.12 11.67 5.18
C ALA A 82 -5.56 13.09 4.78
N ALA A 83 -4.97 13.65 3.72
CA ALA A 83 -5.37 14.94 3.17
C ALA A 83 -6.83 14.93 2.67
N GLY A 84 -7.28 13.83 2.05
CA GLY A 84 -8.66 13.64 1.64
C GLY A 84 -9.66 13.65 2.81
N VAL A 85 -9.33 12.98 3.91
CA VAL A 85 -10.15 12.99 5.14
C VAL A 85 -10.25 14.40 5.73
N MET A 86 -9.11 15.12 5.81
CA MET A 86 -9.09 16.50 6.28
C MET A 86 -9.93 17.43 5.39
N LEU A 87 -9.80 17.29 4.06
CA LEU A 87 -10.57 18.08 3.10
C LEU A 87 -12.06 17.78 3.22
N GLY A 88 -12.46 16.51 3.36
CA GLY A 88 -13.85 16.12 3.58
C GLY A 88 -14.44 16.74 4.85
N GLY A 89 -13.68 16.74 5.96
CA GLY A 89 -14.07 17.41 7.19
C GLY A 89 -14.20 18.93 7.06
N ALA A 90 -13.26 19.56 6.36
CA ALA A 90 -13.31 20.99 6.07
C ALA A 90 -14.53 21.35 5.19
N LEU A 91 -14.84 20.52 4.19
CA LEU A 91 -15.99 20.69 3.31
C LEU A 91 -17.31 20.67 4.11
N ILE A 92 -17.48 19.68 5.00
CA ILE A 92 -18.68 19.58 5.85
C ILE A 92 -18.83 20.82 6.73
N ARG A 93 -17.71 21.31 7.30
CA ARG A 93 -17.70 22.48 8.18
C ARG A 93 -18.00 23.78 7.42
N GLN A 94 -17.48 23.94 6.20
CA GLN A 94 -17.72 25.15 5.41
C GLN A 94 -19.16 25.22 4.88
N PHE A 95 -19.71 24.11 4.39
CA PHE A 95 -21.05 24.08 3.80
C PHE A 95 -22.19 23.89 4.80
N ASN A 96 -21.89 23.72 6.10
CA ASN A 96 -22.88 23.45 7.16
C ASN A 96 -23.92 22.39 6.76
N LEU A 97 -23.44 21.28 6.18
CA LEU A 97 -24.31 20.25 5.61
C LEU A 97 -25.13 19.56 6.70
N GLN A 98 -26.45 19.51 6.51
CA GLN A 98 -27.34 18.70 7.33
C GLN A 98 -27.13 17.20 7.05
N VAL A 99 -27.70 16.32 7.89
CA VAL A 99 -27.54 14.85 7.80
C VAL A 99 -27.84 14.29 6.40
N SER A 100 -28.84 14.85 5.71
CA SER A 100 -29.16 14.47 4.33
C SER A 100 -28.06 14.86 3.33
N GLY A 101 -27.43 16.03 3.53
CA GLY A 101 -26.30 16.49 2.71
C GLY A 101 -25.04 15.64 2.92
N MET A 102 -24.76 15.23 4.17
CA MET A 102 -23.64 14.34 4.47
C MET A 102 -23.78 12.98 3.77
N LEU A 103 -24.97 12.37 3.79
CA LEU A 103 -25.22 11.11 3.09
C LEU A 103 -25.07 11.24 1.57
N LYS A 104 -25.56 12.35 0.99
CA LYS A 104 -25.36 12.63 -0.45
C LYS A 104 -23.89 12.77 -0.81
N LEU A 105 -23.10 13.46 0.01
CA LEU A 105 -21.67 13.63 -0.19
C LEU A 105 -20.94 12.28 -0.20
N ILE A 106 -21.23 11.42 0.79
CA ILE A 106 -20.65 10.07 0.88
C ILE A 106 -20.94 9.26 -0.40
N PHE A 107 -22.19 9.30 -0.87
CA PHE A 107 -22.59 8.60 -2.09
C PHE A 107 -21.85 9.16 -3.32
N VAL A 108 -21.81 10.49 -3.47
CA VAL A 108 -21.07 11.14 -4.57
C VAL A 108 -19.58 10.76 -4.55
N CYS A 109 -18.93 10.78 -3.39
CA CYS A 109 -17.52 10.37 -3.26
C CYS A 109 -17.28 8.91 -3.68
N HIS A 110 -18.15 7.98 -3.26
CA HIS A 110 -18.04 6.57 -3.66
C HIS A 110 -18.28 6.37 -5.16
N LEU A 111 -19.22 7.11 -5.75
CA LEU A 111 -19.49 7.07 -7.18
C LEU A 111 -18.30 7.58 -8.00
N ILE A 112 -17.67 8.68 -7.56
CA ILE A 112 -16.44 9.19 -8.19
C ILE A 112 -15.31 8.15 -8.07
N ALA A 113 -15.14 7.53 -6.91
CA ALA A 113 -14.13 6.48 -6.72
C ALA A 113 -14.35 5.27 -7.64
N LEU A 114 -15.61 4.83 -7.80
CA LEU A 114 -15.97 3.73 -8.70
C LEU A 114 -15.67 4.07 -10.17
N ILE A 115 -15.94 5.32 -10.59
CA ILE A 115 -15.63 5.80 -11.95
C ILE A 115 -14.11 5.89 -12.17
N LEU A 116 -13.32 6.21 -11.15
CA LEU A 116 -11.86 6.32 -11.24
C LEU A 116 -11.13 4.97 -11.11
N THR A 117 -11.78 3.95 -10.57
CA THR A 117 -11.23 2.58 -10.43
C THR A 117 -10.66 2.00 -11.75
N PRO A 118 -11.31 2.11 -12.92
CA PRO A 118 -10.75 1.60 -14.18
C PRO A 118 -9.46 2.29 -14.63
N CYS A 119 -9.10 3.46 -14.09
CA CYS A 119 -7.80 4.08 -14.40
C CYS A 119 -6.61 3.20 -13.94
N PHE A 120 -6.80 2.41 -12.88
CA PHE A 120 -5.79 1.45 -12.42
C PHE A 120 -5.68 0.21 -13.33
N LEU A 121 -6.66 -0.02 -14.22
CA LEU A 121 -6.58 -1.13 -15.20
C LEU A 121 -5.75 -0.76 -16.43
N ILE A 122 -5.35 0.51 -16.59
CA ILE A 122 -4.37 0.96 -17.59
C ILE A 122 -2.95 0.65 -17.10
N GLN A 123 -2.77 -0.49 -16.43
CA GLN A 123 -1.45 -0.97 -16.05
C GLN A 123 -0.74 -1.47 -17.31
N CYS A 124 0.57 -1.23 -17.39
CA CYS A 124 1.44 -1.82 -18.42
C CYS A 124 1.20 -3.32 -18.57
N PRO A 125 1.49 -3.91 -19.75
CA PRO A 125 1.33 -5.34 -19.98
C PRO A 125 2.02 -6.11 -18.85
N ALA A 126 1.28 -7.06 -18.26
CA ALA A 126 1.76 -7.91 -17.18
C ALA A 126 3.13 -8.47 -17.56
N ARG A 127 4.12 -8.28 -16.69
CA ARG A 127 5.46 -8.84 -16.89
C ARG A 127 5.36 -10.35 -16.78
N ASP A 128 5.94 -11.05 -17.74
CA ASP A 128 5.93 -12.51 -17.73
C ASP A 128 6.82 -13.07 -16.62
N PHE A 129 6.20 -13.78 -15.69
CA PHE A 129 6.90 -14.51 -14.65
C PHE A 129 7.32 -15.89 -15.17
N ILE A 130 8.62 -16.19 -15.08
CA ILE A 130 9.15 -17.50 -15.47
C ILE A 130 8.66 -18.55 -14.46
N GLY A 131 8.07 -19.63 -14.96
CA GLY A 131 7.44 -20.68 -14.16
C GLY A 131 5.93 -20.55 -13.99
N ILE A 132 5.32 -19.41 -14.34
CA ILE A 132 3.84 -19.22 -14.34
C ILE A 132 3.34 -18.87 -15.75
N ASN A 133 3.86 -17.79 -16.36
CA ASN A 133 3.42 -17.32 -17.68
C ASN A 133 4.40 -17.71 -18.80
N LEU A 134 5.67 -17.94 -18.45
CA LEU A 134 6.69 -18.49 -19.35
C LEU A 134 7.12 -19.87 -18.87
N SER A 135 7.16 -20.84 -19.78
CA SER A 135 7.81 -22.12 -19.51
C SER A 135 9.30 -21.89 -19.21
N TYR A 136 9.89 -22.73 -18.37
CA TYR A 136 11.34 -22.85 -18.23
C TYR A 136 11.90 -23.41 -19.56
N ASN A 137 11.92 -22.59 -20.61
CA ASN A 137 12.76 -22.89 -21.76
C ASN A 137 14.20 -22.83 -21.25
N ASN A 138 14.93 -23.92 -21.49
CA ASN A 138 16.29 -24.24 -21.01
C ASN A 138 17.39 -23.29 -21.52
N HIS A 139 17.07 -22.01 -21.76
CA HIS A 139 17.95 -20.98 -22.30
C HIS A 139 17.89 -19.66 -21.50
N LYS A 140 17.02 -19.55 -20.48
CA LYS A 140 16.91 -18.32 -19.63
C LYS A 140 17.36 -18.52 -18.18
N TRP A 141 17.37 -19.78 -17.71
CA TRP A 141 17.94 -20.19 -16.43
C TRP A 141 19.20 -21.02 -16.65
N ASP A 142 20.13 -20.50 -17.45
CA ASP A 142 21.49 -21.02 -17.48
C ASP A 142 22.28 -20.28 -16.40
N PRO A 143 22.52 -20.90 -15.23
CA PRO A 143 23.34 -20.28 -14.20
C PRO A 143 24.73 -20.03 -14.78
N VAL A 144 25.20 -18.78 -14.69
CA VAL A 144 26.53 -18.41 -15.18
C VAL A 144 27.49 -18.35 -14.01
N CYS A 145 28.66 -18.95 -14.17
CA CYS A 145 29.71 -18.91 -13.15
C CYS A 145 30.82 -17.94 -13.58
N HIS A 146 31.17 -17.00 -12.71
CA HIS A 146 32.29 -16.11 -12.96
C HIS A 146 33.61 -16.84 -12.70
N LYS A 147 34.41 -17.04 -13.75
CA LYS A 147 35.64 -17.86 -13.69
C LYS A 147 36.71 -17.33 -12.72
N GLY A 148 36.73 -16.02 -12.45
CA GLY A 148 37.74 -15.39 -11.57
C GLY A 148 37.46 -15.54 -10.07
N THR A 149 36.21 -15.71 -9.68
CA THR A 149 35.75 -15.66 -8.27
C THR A 149 34.99 -16.92 -7.86
N GLY A 150 34.54 -17.73 -8.83
CA GLY A 150 33.77 -18.95 -8.58
C GLY A 150 32.30 -18.72 -8.19
N TYR A 151 31.84 -17.46 -8.16
CA TYR A 151 30.43 -17.16 -7.85
C TYR A 151 29.52 -17.55 -9.01
N THR A 152 28.43 -18.24 -8.68
CA THR A 152 27.40 -18.64 -9.63
C THR A 152 26.19 -17.71 -9.52
N PHE A 153 25.83 -17.07 -10.63
CA PHE A 153 24.67 -16.20 -10.75
C PHE A 153 23.49 -16.99 -11.30
N TYR A 154 22.27 -16.69 -10.86
CA TYR A 154 21.08 -17.42 -11.28
C TYR A 154 20.79 -17.27 -12.79
N SER A 155 21.28 -16.21 -13.43
CA SER A 155 21.20 -15.99 -14.87
C SER A 155 22.25 -14.98 -15.35
N ALA A 156 22.55 -14.98 -16.66
CA ALA A 156 23.44 -13.98 -17.28
C ALA A 156 22.92 -12.54 -17.15
N CYS A 157 21.61 -12.35 -17.16
CA CYS A 157 21.00 -11.03 -16.97
C CYS A 157 21.24 -10.50 -15.55
N TYR A 158 21.15 -11.37 -14.54
CA TYR A 158 21.49 -10.99 -13.17
C TYR A 158 22.97 -10.65 -13.00
N ALA A 159 23.81 -11.32 -13.77
CA ALA A 159 25.23 -11.01 -13.84
C ALA A 159 25.54 -9.71 -14.64
N GLY A 160 24.52 -8.98 -15.10
CA GLY A 160 24.70 -7.73 -15.84
C GLY A 160 25.36 -7.90 -17.20
N CYS A 161 25.36 -9.11 -17.77
CA CYS A 161 25.93 -9.39 -19.08
C CYS A 161 25.01 -8.90 -20.19
N THR A 162 25.58 -8.17 -21.14
CA THR A 162 24.85 -7.62 -22.29
C THR A 162 25.15 -8.36 -23.59
N ASP A 163 26.31 -9.00 -23.69
CA ASP A 163 26.77 -9.71 -24.88
C ASP A 163 26.99 -11.21 -24.63
N TRP A 164 26.95 -12.02 -25.69
CA TRP A 164 27.27 -13.44 -25.62
C TRP A 164 28.05 -13.91 -26.85
N VAL A 165 28.95 -14.87 -26.64
CA VAL A 165 29.80 -15.48 -27.65
C VAL A 165 29.66 -16.99 -27.57
N ARG A 166 29.37 -17.65 -28.68
CA ARG A 166 29.30 -19.12 -28.75
C ARG A 166 30.60 -19.66 -29.33
N ASN A 167 31.26 -20.54 -28.58
CA ASN A 167 32.45 -21.28 -29.03
C ASN A 167 32.16 -22.78 -29.05
N SER A 168 33.11 -23.58 -29.56
CA SER A 168 33.10 -25.05 -29.58
C SER A 168 32.93 -25.70 -28.21
N SER A 169 33.26 -24.98 -27.13
CA SER A 169 33.14 -25.44 -25.73
C SER A 169 31.86 -24.98 -25.01
N GLY A 170 30.99 -24.19 -25.65
CA GLY A 170 29.76 -23.68 -25.06
C GLY A 170 29.51 -22.17 -25.30
N ILE A 171 28.51 -21.63 -24.62
CA ILE A 171 28.13 -20.20 -24.66
C ILE A 171 28.83 -19.47 -23.52
N TYR A 172 29.50 -18.37 -23.83
CA TYR A 172 30.13 -17.47 -22.89
C TYR A 172 29.40 -16.12 -22.93
N TRP A 173 29.22 -15.50 -21.76
CA TRP A 173 28.62 -14.18 -21.65
C TRP A 173 29.72 -13.15 -21.41
N ASP A 174 29.65 -12.03 -22.11
CA ASP A 174 30.64 -10.94 -22.10
C ASP A 174 29.96 -9.61 -21.79
N ASN A 175 30.75 -8.57 -21.53
CA ASN A 175 30.28 -7.24 -21.19
C ASN A 175 29.33 -7.27 -19.97
N CYS A 176 29.75 -8.06 -18.96
CA CYS A 176 29.08 -8.25 -17.69
C CYS A 176 29.47 -7.15 -16.71
N VAL A 177 28.51 -6.34 -16.30
CA VAL A 177 28.72 -5.22 -15.36
C VAL A 177 28.64 -5.70 -13.91
N CYS A 178 29.11 -6.91 -13.62
CA CYS A 178 29.13 -7.47 -12.26
C CYS A 178 30.17 -6.78 -11.37
N PHE A 179 29.81 -5.57 -10.92
CA PHE A 179 30.07 -4.92 -9.65
C PHE A 179 31.31 -5.34 -8.83
N ASP A 180 32.49 -4.92 -9.28
CA ASP A 180 33.65 -4.69 -8.39
C ASP A 180 33.37 -3.57 -7.34
N GLU A 181 32.27 -2.81 -7.46
CA GLU A 181 31.86 -1.74 -6.54
C GLU A 181 30.85 -2.14 -5.44
N LEU A 182 30.19 -3.31 -5.46
CA LEU A 182 29.11 -3.65 -4.50
C LEU A 182 29.70 -4.17 -3.19
N VAL A 183 30.90 -4.75 -3.23
CA VAL A 183 31.65 -5.13 -2.03
C VAL A 183 32.11 -3.88 -1.29
N SER A 184 32.56 -2.85 -2.00
CA SER A 184 32.94 -1.56 -1.43
C SER A 184 31.75 -0.84 -0.80
N TYR A 185 30.60 -0.81 -1.49
CA TYR A 185 29.39 -0.13 -1.01
C TYR A 185 28.70 -0.86 0.15
N ALA A 186 28.66 -2.21 0.14
CA ALA A 186 28.11 -2.98 1.24
C ALA A 186 28.98 -2.92 2.51
N LEU A 187 30.30 -2.81 2.37
CA LEU A 187 31.21 -2.61 3.50
C LEU A 187 31.16 -1.17 4.04
N GLU A 188 30.98 -0.15 3.20
CA GLU A 188 30.78 1.23 3.65
C GLU A 188 29.45 1.45 4.39
N VAL A 189 28.35 0.83 3.93
CA VAL A 189 27.03 0.96 4.58
C VAL A 189 27.02 0.26 5.95
N GLN A 190 27.63 -0.93 6.06
CA GLN A 190 27.73 -1.65 7.34
C GLN A 190 28.67 -0.93 8.35
N TYR A 191 29.72 -0.26 7.87
CA TYR A 191 30.64 0.52 8.72
C TYR A 191 30.00 1.82 9.24
N LYS A 192 29.17 2.49 8.44
CA LYS A 192 28.52 3.74 8.84
C LYS A 192 27.39 3.55 9.86
N ASP A 193 26.64 2.45 9.78
CA ASP A 193 25.56 2.15 10.74
C ASP A 193 26.08 1.74 12.13
N ASN A 194 27.24 1.08 12.21
CA ASN A 194 27.82 0.68 13.51
C ASN A 194 28.54 1.80 14.25
N HIS A 195 28.88 2.92 13.60
CA HIS A 195 29.63 4.03 14.21
C HIS A 195 28.78 5.27 14.54
N LEU A 196 27.46 5.22 14.28
CA LEU A 196 26.48 6.26 14.65
C LEU A 196 25.66 5.88 15.92
N HIS A 197 26.00 4.75 16.56
CA HIS A 197 25.36 4.24 17.78
C HIS A 197 26.31 4.12 18.99
N GLU A 198 27.45 4.84 18.99
CA GLU A 198 28.24 5.20 20.18
C GLU A 198 28.38 6.72 20.30
#